data_AF-A0A2D8M4M4-F1
#
_entry.id   AF-A0A2D8M4M4-F1
#
_cell.length_a   1.000
_cell.length_b   1.000
_cell.length_c   1.000
_cell.angle_alpha   90.00
_cell.angle_beta   90.00
_cell.angle_gamma   90.00
#
_symmetry.space_group_name_H-M   'P 1'
#
loop_
_entity.id
_entity.type
_entity.pdbx_description
1 polymer ?
#
loop_
_entity_poly.entity_id
_entity_poly.type
_entity_poly.pdbx_seq_one_letter_code
_entity_poly.pdbx_strand_id
1 'polypeptide(L)' 'PSEEEELGGDERIHITIGDEGHLHSLQKGLRGVFTPAEFAEIFDVAHQRCADLRKLVANQEGN' A
#
# COMPACT_ATOMS: atom_id res chain seq x y z
N PRO A 1 -3.79 7.13 6.19
CA PRO A 1 -3.63 8.54 5.76
C PRO A 1 -4.42 9.48 6.66
N SER A 2 -3.77 10.57 7.09
CA SER A 2 -4.46 11.67 7.77
C SER A 2 -5.34 12.43 6.77
N GLU A 3 -6.32 13.19 7.27
CA GLU A 3 -7.16 14.05 6.44
C GLU A 3 -6.34 15.07 5.63
N GLU A 4 -5.21 15.52 6.19
CA GLU A 4 -4.27 16.44 5.55
C GLU A 4 -3.52 15.78 4.38
N GLU A 5 -3.10 14.51 4.54
CA GLU A 5 -2.46 13.72 3.47
C GLU A 5 -3.43 13.40 2.32
N GLU A 6 -4.72 13.21 2.62
CA GLU A 6 -5.76 12.89 1.63
C GLU A 6 -6.15 14.09 0.75
N LEU A 7 -6.08 15.31 1.30
CA LEU A 7 -6.50 16.55 0.64
C LEU A 7 -5.36 17.27 -0.10
N GLY A 8 -4.10 17.02 0.30
CA GLY A 8 -2.92 17.70 -0.25
C GLY A 8 -2.23 17.01 -1.43
N GLY A 9 -2.56 15.75 -1.74
CA GLY A 9 -1.87 14.96 -2.76
C GLY A 9 -2.43 15.18 -4.17
N ASP A 10 -1.56 15.42 -5.16
CA ASP A 10 -1.90 15.39 -6.59
C ASP A 10 -1.90 13.97 -7.16
N GLU A 11 -1.24 13.03 -6.49
CA GLU A 11 -1.23 11.60 -6.77
C GLU A 11 -1.97 10.77 -5.72
N ARG A 12 -2.54 9.64 -6.16
CA ARG A 12 -3.04 8.59 -5.28
C ARG A 12 -2.83 7.23 -5.92
N ILE A 13 -2.45 6.24 -5.11
CA ILE A 13 -2.38 4.85 -5.54
C ILE A 13 -2.95 3.94 -4.45
N HIS A 14 -3.85 3.04 -4.83
CA HIS A 14 -4.32 1.94 -3.97
C HIS A 14 -3.70 0.64 -4.46
N ILE A 15 -3.10 -0.11 -3.54
CA ILE A 15 -2.40 -1.37 -3.81
C ILE A 15 -3.04 -2.46 -2.95
N THR A 16 -3.53 -3.51 -3.59
CA THR A 16 -4.01 -4.71 -2.90
C THR A 16 -2.97 -5.80 -3.07
N ILE A 17 -2.41 -6.25 -1.94
CA ILE A 17 -1.43 -7.34 -1.91
C ILE A 17 -2.16 -8.61 -1.45
N GLY A 18 -2.24 -9.58 -2.35
CA GLY A 18 -2.80 -10.90 -2.09
C GLY A 18 -1.82 -11.80 -1.33
N ASP A 19 -2.22 -13.06 -1.17
CA ASP A 19 -1.42 -14.07 -0.50
C ASP A 19 -0.03 -14.22 -1.14
N GLU A 20 0.93 -14.64 -0.32
CA GLU A 20 2.35 -14.78 -0.70
C GLU A 20 3.04 -13.48 -1.13
N GLY A 21 2.36 -12.33 -1.05
CA GLY A 21 2.93 -11.07 -1.49
C GLY A 21 2.80 -10.86 -3.01
N HIS A 22 1.78 -11.42 -3.65
CA HIS A 22 1.50 -11.07 -5.04
C HIS A 22 0.66 -9.79 -5.11
N LEU A 23 0.98 -8.91 -6.07
CA LEU A 23 0.12 -7.78 -6.41
C LEU A 23 -1.19 -8.33 -6.98
N HIS A 24 -2.30 -8.14 -6.26
CA HIS A 24 -3.63 -8.58 -6.70
C HIS A 24 -4.31 -7.51 -7.55
N SER A 25 -4.24 -6.25 -7.12
CA SER A 25 -4.78 -5.12 -7.89
C SER A 25 -4.08 -3.82 -7.55
N LEU A 26 -4.02 -2.92 -8.54
CA LEU A 26 -3.49 -1.57 -8.41
C LEU A 26 -4.49 -0.60 -9.03
N GLN A 27 -4.81 0.48 -8.32
CA GLN A 27 -5.66 1.57 -8.82
C GLN A 27 -4.96 2.91 -8.63
N LYS A 28 -4.60 3.55 -9.75
CA LYS A 28 -4.12 4.94 -9.75
C LYS A 28 -5.32 5.89 -9.72
N GLY A 29 -5.32 6.80 -8.75
CA GLY A 29 -6.23 7.94 -8.68
C GLY A 29 -5.53 9.24 -9.04
N LEU A 30 -6.32 10.32 -9.07
CA LEU A 30 -5.89 11.71 -9.26
C LEU A 30 -5.09 11.95 -10.55
N ARG A 31 -4.66 13.20 -10.79
CA ARG A 31 -4.07 13.60 -12.09
C ARG A 31 -2.55 13.49 -12.13
N GLY A 32 -1.86 13.53 -10.99
CA GLY A 32 -0.41 13.39 -10.92
C GLY A 32 0.08 12.02 -11.41
N VAL A 33 1.39 11.88 -11.61
CA VAL A 33 2.00 10.68 -12.18
C VAL A 33 3.13 10.19 -11.29
N PHE A 34 3.22 8.88 -11.11
CA PHE A 34 4.35 8.28 -10.43
C PHE A 34 5.43 7.92 -11.44
N THR A 35 6.67 8.26 -11.12
CA THR A 35 7.83 7.67 -11.80
C THR A 35 7.97 6.19 -11.42
N PRO A 36 8.67 5.39 -12.23
CA PRO A 36 8.94 3.99 -11.88
C PRO A 36 9.67 3.82 -10.55
N ALA A 37 10.56 4.76 -10.19
CA ALA A 37 11.31 4.72 -8.94
C ALA A 37 10.41 4.97 -7.72
N GLU A 38 9.55 5.99 -7.79
CA GLU A 38 8.57 6.27 -6.74
C GLU A 38 7.59 5.11 -6.58
N PHE A 39 7.14 4.51 -7.69
CA PHE A 39 6.28 3.35 -7.62
C PHE A 39 6.98 2.15 -6.95
N ALA A 40 8.25 1.87 -7.29
CA ALA A 40 9.01 0.79 -6.66
C ALA A 40 9.14 1.01 -5.15
N GLU A 41 9.45 2.23 -4.72
CA GLU A 41 9.52 2.57 -3.29
C GLU A 41 8.18 2.37 -2.58
N ILE A 42 7.09 2.87 -3.16
CA ILE A 42 5.74 2.69 -2.61
C ILE A 42 5.40 1.19 -2.50
N PHE A 43 5.75 0.41 -3.52
CA PHE A 43 5.47 -1.01 -3.57
C PHE A 43 6.25 -1.79 -2.50
N ASP A 44 7.53 -1.48 -2.30
CA ASP A 44 8.36 -2.08 -1.25
C ASP A 44 7.82 -1.77 0.15
N VAL A 45 7.42 -0.51 0.39
CA VAL A 45 6.78 -0.12 1.66
C VAL A 45 5.45 -0.84 1.86
N ALA A 46 4.62 -0.95 0.83
CA ALA A 46 3.36 -1.67 0.91
C ALA A 46 3.57 -3.16 1.27
N HIS A 47 4.58 -3.80 0.67
CA HIS A 47 4.96 -5.18 1.00
C HIS A 47 5.33 -5.35 2.46
N GLN A 48 6.21 -4.49 2.98
CA GLN A 48 6.65 -4.53 4.36
C GLN A 48 5.47 -4.35 5.32
N ARG A 49 4.61 -3.36 5.06
CA ARG A 49 3.42 -3.09 5.90
C ARG A 49 2.42 -4.24 5.88
N CYS A 50 2.16 -4.85 4.72
CA CYS A 50 1.29 -6.02 4.63
C CYS A 50 1.86 -7.22 5.40
N ALA A 51 3.17 -7.46 5.35
CA ALA A 51 3.81 -8.52 6.12
C ALA A 51 3.66 -8.31 7.64
N ASP A 52 3.81 -7.08 8.11
CA ASP A 52 3.68 -6.76 9.53
C ASP A 52 2.23 -6.84 10.02
N LEU A 53 1.26 -6.38 9.21
CA LEU A 53 -0.16 -6.53 9.50
C LEU A 53 -0.58 -8.00 9.60
N ARG A 54 -0.09 -8.87 8.70
CA ARG A 54 -0.37 -10.31 8.76
C ARG A 54 0.13 -10.95 10.07
N LYS A 55 1.32 -10.57 10.53
CA LYS A 55 1.85 -11.03 11.83
C LYS A 55 0.96 -10.58 12.99
N LEU A 56 0.49 -9.33 12.97
CA LEU A 56 -0.40 -8.80 14.01
C LEU A 56 -1.74 -9.54 14.06
N VAL A 57 -2.36 -9.79 12.90
CA VAL A 57 -3.61 -10.56 12.80
C VAL A 57 -3.41 -12.00 13.28
N ALA A 58 -2.36 -12.68 12.81
CA ALA A 58 -2.06 -14.05 13.25
C ALA A 58 -1.81 -14.15 14.76
N ASN A 59 -1.17 -13.14 15.36
CA ASN A 59 -0.97 -13.07 16.81
C ASN A 59 -2.26 -12.83 17.60
N GLN A 60 -3.29 -12.22 16.99
CA GLN A 60 -4.60 -12.00 17.62
C GLN A 60 -5.54 -13.20 17.45
N GLU A 61 -5.45 -13.94 16.33
CA GLU A 61 -6.27 -15.12 16.06
C GLU A 61 -5.78 -16.39 16.78
N GLY A 62 -4.52 -16.38 17.26
CA GLY A 62 -3.90 -17.49 17.99
C GLY A 62 -4.15 -17.53 19.51
N ASN A 63 -5.16 -16.81 20.03
CA ASN A 63 -5.49 -16.75 21.47
C ASN A 63 -6.95 -17.12 21.76
#